data_AF-A0A0D6M6Y6-F1
#
_entry.id   AF-A0A0D6M6Y6-F1
#
_cell.length_a   1.000
_cell.length_b   1.000
_cell.length_c   1.000
_cell.angle_alpha   90.00
_cell.angle_beta   90.00
_cell.angle_gamma   90.00
#
_symmetry.space_group_name_H-M   'P 1'
#
loop_
_entity.id
_entity.type
_entity.pdbx_description
1 polymer ?
#
loop_
_entity_poly.entity_id
_entity_poly.type
_entity_poly.pdbx_seq_one_letter_code
_entity_poly.pdbx_strand_id
1 'polypeptide(L)'
;MERKESTASSTPIMHMSTETMFLQKPILEKRSIVINFVYFPWYLLCGSWVYKATVNVPALERATGRRFPQLEGHVEREIAIKVAERGVEEKINLDLSILRNGASLMVKIMPSLGYLEPLAALAQFEMVLRRQVDLRNEARALQKFSENFDHKKTGIKFPIVIGYTKNAIIETFEHGMYINRLVSEENDPQLAARQSPRVRRRIALLGARALLKMIFVDNFVHGDLHPGNILIR
;
A
#
# COMPACT_ATOMS: atom_id res chain seq x y z
N MET A 1 17.50 -40.09 33.45
CA MET A 1 17.30 -38.63 33.61
C MET A 1 17.20 -38.05 32.21
N GLU A 2 15.97 -38.01 31.69
CA GLU A 2 15.61 -37.60 30.32
C GLU A 2 15.88 -36.11 30.09
N ARG A 3 16.51 -35.79 28.94
CA ARG A 3 16.50 -34.44 28.36
C ARG A 3 15.19 -34.26 27.59
N LYS A 4 14.34 -33.35 28.06
CA LYS A 4 13.17 -32.87 27.33
C LYS A 4 13.64 -31.98 26.17
N GLU A 5 13.30 -32.40 24.95
CA GLU A 5 13.30 -31.58 23.75
C GLU A 5 12.25 -30.47 23.88
N SER A 6 12.65 -29.22 23.63
CA SER A 6 11.78 -28.06 23.58
C SER A 6 11.18 -27.98 22.18
N THR A 7 9.89 -28.25 22.11
CA THR A 7 9.05 -28.20 20.92
C THR A 7 8.92 -26.77 20.39
N ALA A 8 9.40 -26.55 19.16
CA ALA A 8 9.08 -25.36 18.40
C ALA A 8 7.57 -25.32 18.13
N SER A 9 6.92 -24.29 18.67
CA SER A 9 5.50 -23.97 18.46
C SER A 9 5.22 -23.78 16.96
N SER A 10 4.61 -24.78 16.36
CA SER A 10 4.08 -24.77 15.01
C SER A 10 2.90 -23.81 14.92
N THR A 11 3.12 -22.65 14.33
CA THR A 11 2.04 -21.72 13.97
C THR A 11 1.17 -22.41 12.91
N PRO A 12 -0.17 -22.45 13.05
CA PRO A 12 -1.01 -23.23 12.17
C PRO A 12 -1.00 -22.62 10.76
N ILE A 13 -0.57 -23.42 9.79
CA ILE A 13 -0.83 -23.18 8.37
C ILE A 13 -2.34 -23.34 8.19
N MET A 14 -3.07 -22.22 8.27
CA MET A 14 -4.48 -22.20 7.92
C MET A 14 -4.55 -22.48 6.42
N HIS A 15 -4.89 -23.72 6.07
CA HIS A 15 -5.34 -24.11 4.74
C HIS A 15 -6.64 -23.36 4.46
N MET A 16 -6.53 -22.10 4.00
CA MET A 16 -7.63 -21.41 3.37
C MET A 16 -7.87 -22.04 2.01
N SER A 17 -9.12 -22.40 1.80
CA SER A 17 -9.64 -23.09 0.63
C SER A 17 -9.16 -22.47 -0.68
N THR A 18 -8.98 -23.36 -1.63
CA THR A 18 -8.52 -23.24 -3.02
C THR A 18 -9.34 -22.26 -3.89
N GLU A 19 -10.13 -21.35 -3.31
CA GLU A 19 -11.18 -20.57 -3.97
C GLU A 19 -10.91 -19.06 -4.06
N THR A 20 -9.78 -18.54 -3.59
CA THR A 20 -9.24 -17.22 -4.03
C THR A 20 -8.70 -17.23 -5.47
N MET A 21 -8.90 -18.35 -6.18
CA MET A 21 -8.78 -18.53 -7.62
C MET A 21 -9.63 -17.49 -8.35
N PHE A 22 -9.05 -16.36 -8.71
CA PHE A 22 -9.31 -15.53 -9.91
C PHE A 22 -8.49 -14.22 -9.83
N LEU A 23 -7.21 -14.34 -9.44
CA LEU A 23 -6.20 -13.52 -10.12
C LEU A 23 -6.11 -14.11 -11.53
N GLN A 24 -6.21 -13.29 -12.56
CA GLN A 24 -6.09 -13.73 -13.96
C GLN A 24 -4.91 -14.72 -14.07
N LYS A 25 -5.25 -15.96 -14.43
CA LYS A 25 -4.43 -17.17 -14.28
C LYS A 25 -3.08 -17.24 -15.00
N PRO A 26 -2.65 -16.40 -15.98
CA PRO A 26 -1.41 -16.76 -16.71
C PRO A 26 -0.10 -16.55 -15.94
N ILE A 27 -0.03 -15.61 -14.98
CA ILE A 27 1.26 -15.16 -14.42
C ILE A 27 1.62 -15.90 -13.13
N LEU A 28 0.65 -16.20 -12.27
CA LEU A 28 0.88 -16.79 -10.96
C LEU A 28 0.92 -18.33 -10.96
N GLU A 29 0.33 -18.99 -11.97
CA GLU A 29 0.40 -20.46 -12.12
C GLU A 29 1.78 -20.94 -12.62
N LYS A 30 2.61 -20.05 -13.17
CA LYS A 30 3.98 -20.40 -13.54
C LYS A 30 4.88 -20.33 -12.31
N ARG A 31 5.11 -21.48 -11.66
CA ARG A 31 6.16 -21.68 -10.62
C ARG A 31 7.55 -21.16 -11.04
N SER A 32 7.77 -20.89 -12.32
CA SER A 32 8.98 -20.25 -12.85
C SER A 32 9.07 -18.74 -12.64
N ILE A 33 7.99 -18.07 -12.19
CA ILE A 33 7.93 -16.62 -12.01
C ILE A 33 7.97 -16.22 -10.54
N VAL A 34 7.26 -16.91 -9.64
CA VAL A 34 7.20 -16.59 -8.20
C VAL A 34 7.94 -17.64 -7.38
N ILE A 35 8.95 -17.19 -6.63
CA ILE A 35 9.92 -18.04 -5.93
C ILE A 35 9.51 -18.28 -4.47
N ASN A 36 8.89 -17.30 -3.81
CA ASN A 36 8.44 -17.42 -2.42
C ASN A 36 7.27 -16.45 -2.13
N PHE A 37 6.47 -16.73 -1.09
CA PHE A 37 5.29 -15.95 -0.71
C PHE A 37 5.21 -15.78 0.82
N VAL A 38 5.10 -14.55 1.32
CA VAL A 38 4.96 -14.23 2.74
C VAL A 38 3.77 -13.30 2.94
N TYR A 39 2.84 -13.71 3.80
CA TYR A 39 1.63 -12.96 4.12
C TYR A 39 1.90 -11.86 5.16
N PHE A 40 1.42 -10.65 4.90
CA PHE A 40 1.45 -9.55 5.85
C PHE A 40 0.01 -9.02 6.06
N PRO A 41 -0.68 -9.43 7.14
CA PRO A 41 -1.99 -8.88 7.47
C PRO A 41 -1.83 -7.47 8.04
N TRP A 42 -1.63 -6.48 7.18
CA TRP A 42 -1.86 -5.09 7.55
C TRP A 42 -3.31 -4.77 7.20
N TYR A 43 -4.18 -4.70 8.21
CA TYR A 43 -5.49 -4.08 8.06
C TYR A 43 -5.30 -2.58 7.88
N LEU A 44 -4.97 -2.17 6.65
CA LEU A 44 -5.12 -0.78 6.24
C LEU A 44 -6.60 -0.49 6.02
N LEU A 45 -6.98 0.78 6.26
CA LEU A 45 -8.33 1.36 6.27
C LEU A 45 -9.27 1.01 5.10
N CYS A 46 -8.82 0.27 4.09
CA CYS A 46 -9.55 -0.01 2.84
C CYS A 46 -9.84 -1.51 2.58
N GLY A 47 -9.61 -2.42 3.54
CA GLY A 47 -9.93 -3.83 3.33
C GLY A 47 -9.14 -4.45 2.16
N SER A 48 -7.82 -4.31 2.20
CA SER A 48 -6.92 -4.90 1.20
C SER A 48 -5.86 -5.75 1.88
N TRP A 49 -5.53 -6.89 1.26
CA TRP A 49 -4.47 -7.79 1.71
C TRP A 49 -3.17 -7.47 0.98
N VAL A 50 -2.04 -7.48 1.68
CA VAL A 50 -0.72 -7.30 1.06
C VAL A 50 0.09 -8.59 1.24
N TYR A 51 0.66 -9.04 0.13
CA TYR A 51 1.51 -10.22 0.08
C TYR A 51 2.89 -9.84 -0.43
N LYS A 52 3.92 -10.37 0.20
CA LYS A 52 5.29 -10.25 -0.28
C LYS A 52 5.63 -11.48 -1.11
N ALA A 53 6.25 -11.27 -2.27
CA ALA A 53 6.72 -12.37 -3.11
C ALA A 53 8.08 -12.06 -3.73
N THR A 54 8.79 -13.07 -4.21
CA THR A 54 10.04 -12.88 -4.98
C THR A 54 9.81 -13.34 -6.42
N VAL A 55 10.22 -12.55 -7.40
CA VAL A 55 10.06 -12.87 -8.82
C VAL A 55 11.37 -12.94 -9.59
N ASN A 56 11.43 -13.84 -10.57
CA ASN A 56 12.51 -13.88 -11.55
C ASN A 56 12.27 -12.83 -12.65
N VAL A 57 13.11 -11.80 -12.71
CA VAL A 57 12.90 -10.64 -13.60
C VAL A 57 12.98 -11.03 -15.08
N PRO A 58 13.97 -11.81 -15.57
CA PRO A 58 13.98 -12.25 -16.97
C PRO A 58 12.76 -13.09 -17.38
N ALA A 59 12.22 -13.92 -16.48
CA ALA A 59 11.00 -14.68 -16.72
C ALA A 59 9.76 -13.76 -16.77
N LEU A 60 9.71 -12.77 -15.87
CA LEU A 60 8.64 -11.76 -15.83
C LEU A 60 8.60 -10.91 -17.10
N GLU A 61 9.74 -10.41 -17.57
CA GLU A 61 9.82 -9.61 -18.80
C GLU A 61 9.39 -10.43 -20.03
N ARG A 62 9.81 -11.70 -20.12
CA ARG A 62 9.36 -12.62 -21.18
C ARG A 62 7.86 -12.90 -21.13
N ALA A 63 7.31 -13.07 -19.92
CA ALA A 63 5.88 -13.38 -19.74
C ALA A 63 4.98 -12.16 -20.01
N THR A 64 5.44 -10.96 -19.66
CA THR A 64 4.68 -9.71 -19.81
C THR A 64 4.92 -9.00 -21.13
N GLY A 65 6.02 -9.33 -21.83
CA GLY A 65 6.48 -8.60 -23.01
C GLY A 65 6.94 -7.17 -22.71
N ARG A 66 7.09 -6.80 -21.44
CA ARG A 66 7.50 -5.46 -20.99
C ARG A 66 8.88 -5.53 -20.38
N ARG A 67 9.73 -4.56 -20.70
CA ARG A 67 10.99 -4.35 -19.99
C ARG A 67 10.78 -3.42 -18.81
N PHE A 68 11.52 -3.67 -17.74
CA PHE A 68 11.56 -2.82 -16.56
C PHE A 68 12.99 -2.29 -16.39
N PRO A 69 13.37 -1.16 -17.02
CA PRO A 69 14.74 -0.63 -16.96
C PRO A 69 15.25 -0.44 -15.53
N GLN A 70 14.35 -0.13 -14.60
CA GLN A 70 14.66 0.04 -13.18
C GLN A 70 14.99 -1.27 -12.46
N LEU A 71 14.70 -2.42 -13.07
CA LEU A 71 15.01 -3.77 -12.58
C LEU A 71 16.12 -4.45 -13.40
N GLU A 72 16.72 -3.75 -14.35
CA GLU A 72 17.75 -4.31 -15.23
C GLU A 72 18.97 -4.78 -14.43
N GLY A 73 19.48 -5.97 -14.77
CA GLY A 73 20.61 -6.60 -14.06
C GLY A 73 20.22 -7.40 -12.81
N HIS A 74 18.97 -7.36 -12.36
CA HIS A 74 18.49 -8.22 -11.26
C HIS A 74 17.97 -9.55 -11.79
N VAL A 75 18.47 -10.67 -11.26
CA VAL A 75 17.91 -12.01 -11.56
C VAL A 75 16.63 -12.24 -10.77
N GLU A 76 16.62 -11.82 -9.51
CA GLU A 76 15.50 -11.94 -8.58
C GLU A 76 15.17 -10.58 -7.97
N ARG A 77 13.87 -10.32 -7.77
CA ARG A 77 13.40 -9.11 -7.12
C ARG A 77 12.23 -9.39 -6.20
N GLU A 78 12.25 -8.82 -5.01
CA GLU A 78 11.09 -8.86 -4.11
C GLU A 78 10.03 -7.85 -4.53
N ILE A 79 8.78 -8.26 -4.46
CA ILE A 79 7.59 -7.53 -4.86
C ILE A 79 6.53 -7.56 -3.75
N ALA A 80 5.69 -6.53 -3.73
CA ALA A 80 4.47 -6.47 -2.96
C ALA A 80 3.28 -6.65 -3.91
N ILE A 81 2.32 -7.49 -3.52
CA ILE A 81 1.07 -7.73 -4.22
C ILE A 81 -0.05 -7.31 -3.28
N LYS A 82 -0.69 -6.18 -3.55
CA LYS A 82 -1.85 -5.72 -2.80
C LYS A 82 -3.12 -6.11 -3.56
N VAL A 83 -4.07 -6.73 -2.87
CA VAL A 83 -5.32 -7.25 -3.43
C VAL A 83 -6.49 -6.71 -2.61
N ALA A 84 -7.45 -6.07 -3.27
CA ALA A 84 -8.69 -5.62 -2.65
C ALA A 84 -9.54 -6.82 -2.19
N GLU A 85 -10.20 -6.69 -1.04
CA GLU A 85 -11.14 -7.71 -0.56
C GLU A 85 -12.28 -7.92 -1.57
N ARG A 86 -12.68 -9.19 -1.74
CA ARG A 86 -13.83 -9.53 -2.59
C ARG A 86 -15.11 -8.95 -2.01
N GLY A 87 -15.96 -8.40 -2.87
CA GLY A 87 -17.26 -7.86 -2.44
C GLY A 87 -17.19 -6.46 -1.81
N VAL A 88 -16.03 -5.79 -1.83
CA VAL A 88 -15.86 -4.49 -1.18
C VAL A 88 -16.74 -3.41 -1.81
N GLU A 89 -16.98 -3.46 -3.11
CA GLU A 89 -17.86 -2.50 -3.80
C GLU A 89 -19.32 -2.70 -3.41
N GLU A 90 -19.78 -3.94 -3.31
CA GLU A 90 -21.13 -4.31 -2.89
C GLU A 90 -21.39 -3.86 -1.44
N LYS A 91 -20.43 -4.11 -0.54
CA LYS A 91 -20.49 -3.63 0.86
C LYS A 91 -20.59 -2.11 0.92
N ILE A 92 -19.73 -1.40 0.19
CA ILE A 92 -19.75 0.07 0.13
C ILE A 92 -21.07 0.59 -0.44
N ASN A 93 -21.60 -0.03 -1.49
CA ASN A 93 -22.87 0.37 -2.07
C ASN A 93 -24.02 0.20 -1.08
N LEU A 94 -24.02 -0.90 -0.31
CA LEU A 94 -25.01 -1.14 0.74
C LEU A 94 -24.91 -0.08 1.83
N ASP A 95 -23.72 0.18 2.37
CA ASP A 95 -23.49 1.16 3.43
C ASP A 95 -23.89 2.58 2.99
N LEU A 96 -23.51 2.98 1.77
CA LEU A 96 -23.92 4.27 1.20
C LEU A 96 -25.43 4.35 1.00
N SER A 97 -26.11 3.25 0.66
CA SER A 97 -27.58 3.26 0.54
C SER A 97 -28.26 3.50 1.89
N ILE A 98 -27.77 2.86 2.96
CA ILE A 98 -28.28 3.03 4.32
C ILE A 98 -28.05 4.47 4.79
N LEU A 99 -26.84 5.01 4.59
CA LEU A 99 -26.50 6.38 4.95
C LEU A 99 -27.34 7.40 4.19
N ARG A 100 -27.59 7.21 2.88
CA ARG A 100 -28.44 8.13 2.10
C ARG A 100 -29.88 8.14 2.60
N ASN A 101 -30.44 6.96 2.87
CA ASN A 101 -31.80 6.85 3.39
C ASN A 101 -31.92 7.47 4.79
N GLY A 102 -30.95 7.22 5.67
CA GLY A 102 -30.88 7.83 7.00
C GLY A 102 -30.76 9.35 6.94
N ALA A 103 -29.84 9.87 6.12
CA ALA A 103 -29.66 11.32 5.93
C ALA A 103 -30.92 11.99 5.38
N SER A 104 -31.59 11.37 4.40
CA SER A 104 -32.85 11.87 3.83
C SER A 104 -33.97 11.92 4.89
N LEU A 105 -34.09 10.87 5.72
CA LEU A 105 -35.06 10.83 6.81
C LEU A 105 -34.76 11.89 7.88
N MET A 106 -33.50 12.06 8.26
CA MET A 106 -33.09 13.08 9.24
C MET A 106 -33.41 14.49 8.78
N VAL A 107 -33.15 14.83 7.51
CA VAL A 107 -33.49 16.16 6.95
C VAL A 107 -35.01 16.38 6.92
N LYS A 108 -35.81 15.32 6.70
CA LYS A 108 -37.28 15.41 6.77
C LYS A 108 -37.80 15.64 8.18
N ILE A 109 -37.21 14.97 9.18
CA ILE A 109 -37.64 15.08 10.59
C ILE A 109 -37.14 16.40 11.20
N MET A 110 -35.94 16.83 10.85
CA MET A 110 -35.29 18.02 11.38
C MET A 110 -34.76 18.89 10.24
N PRO A 111 -35.60 19.80 9.69
CA PRO A 111 -35.23 20.65 8.55
C PRO A 111 -34.01 21.54 8.81
N SER A 112 -33.70 21.88 10.07
CA SER A 112 -32.51 22.63 10.44
C SER A 112 -31.20 21.91 10.12
N LEU A 113 -31.19 20.59 9.94
CA LEU A 113 -30.03 19.85 9.46
C LEU A 113 -29.76 20.03 7.96
N GLY A 114 -30.73 20.57 7.21
CA GLY A 114 -30.57 20.91 5.80
C GLY A 114 -29.41 21.89 5.56
N TYR A 115 -29.11 22.78 6.52
CA TYR A 115 -27.98 23.72 6.44
C TYR A 115 -26.60 23.03 6.40
N LEU A 116 -26.50 21.78 6.87
CA LEU A 116 -25.26 20.99 6.81
C LEU A 116 -25.09 20.24 5.47
N GLU A 117 -26.10 20.29 4.60
CA GLU A 117 -26.15 19.57 3.33
C GLU A 117 -25.64 18.12 3.41
N PRO A 118 -26.19 17.28 4.33
CA PRO A 118 -25.65 15.95 4.60
C PRO A 118 -25.66 15.03 3.37
N LEU A 119 -26.62 15.21 2.46
CA LEU A 119 -26.67 14.48 1.19
C LEU A 119 -25.53 14.89 0.24
N ALA A 120 -25.17 16.17 0.19
CA ALA A 120 -24.05 16.64 -0.60
C ALA A 120 -22.71 16.14 -0.01
N ALA A 121 -22.56 16.22 1.32
CA ALA A 121 -21.40 15.66 2.01
C ALA A 121 -21.24 14.16 1.73
N LEU A 122 -22.35 13.40 1.75
CA LEU A 122 -22.34 11.98 1.44
C LEU A 122 -21.99 11.67 -0.02
N ALA A 123 -22.42 12.51 -0.98
CA ALA A 123 -22.02 12.38 -2.37
C ALA A 123 -20.51 12.61 -2.58
N GLN A 124 -19.92 13.59 -1.88
CA GLN A 124 -18.47 13.80 -1.87
C GLN A 124 -17.73 12.62 -1.25
N PHE A 125 -18.24 12.10 -0.13
CA PHE A 125 -17.68 10.93 0.54
C PHE A 125 -17.69 9.69 -0.36
N GLU A 126 -18.80 9.41 -1.05
CA GLU A 126 -18.88 8.33 -2.03
C GLU A 126 -17.81 8.46 -3.12
N MET A 127 -17.63 9.66 -3.68
CA MET A 127 -16.62 9.89 -4.71
C MET A 127 -15.22 9.55 -4.21
N VAL A 128 -14.88 9.96 -2.97
CA VAL A 128 -13.58 9.67 -2.36
C VAL A 128 -13.42 8.17 -2.10
N LEU A 129 -14.42 7.51 -1.52
CA LEU A 129 -14.40 6.07 -1.27
C LEU A 129 -14.20 5.26 -2.55
N ARG A 130 -14.96 5.56 -3.61
CA ARG A 130 -14.85 4.84 -4.89
C ARG A 130 -13.46 4.99 -5.52
N ARG A 131 -12.80 6.14 -5.32
CA ARG A 131 -11.42 6.36 -5.79
C ARG A 131 -10.41 5.51 -5.03
N GLN A 132 -10.62 5.29 -3.73
CA GLN A 132 -9.72 4.50 -2.88
C GLN A 132 -9.78 3.00 -3.19
N VAL A 133 -10.95 2.48 -3.54
CA VAL A 133 -11.16 1.05 -3.82
C VAL A 133 -10.55 0.62 -5.16
N ASP A 134 -10.44 1.54 -6.13
CA ASP A 134 -9.85 1.25 -7.43
C ASP A 134 -8.32 1.41 -7.39
N LEU A 135 -7.62 0.28 -7.28
CA LEU A 135 -6.15 0.22 -7.19
C LEU A 135 -5.43 0.70 -8.46
N ARG A 136 -6.15 0.91 -9.58
CA ARG A 136 -5.58 1.59 -10.76
C ARG A 136 -5.21 3.04 -10.45
N ASN A 137 -5.93 3.68 -9.54
CA ASN A 137 -5.62 5.06 -9.14
C ASN A 137 -4.30 5.12 -8.36
N GLU A 138 -4.08 4.19 -7.44
CA GLU A 138 -2.81 4.04 -6.71
C GLU A 138 -1.66 3.75 -7.66
N ALA A 139 -1.84 2.84 -8.61
CA ALA A 139 -0.83 2.53 -9.63
C ALA A 139 -0.41 3.76 -10.45
N ARG A 140 -1.38 4.54 -10.95
CA ARG A 140 -1.10 5.77 -11.71
C ARG A 140 -0.41 6.82 -10.85
N ALA A 141 -0.80 6.94 -9.58
CA ALA A 141 -0.16 7.86 -8.65
C ALA A 141 1.32 7.50 -8.42
N LEU A 142 1.62 6.21 -8.18
CA LEU A 142 2.97 5.71 -8.00
C LEU A 142 3.84 5.90 -9.24
N GLN A 143 3.29 5.66 -10.44
CA GLN A 143 3.99 5.91 -11.70
C GLN A 143 4.37 7.39 -11.84
N LYS A 144 3.42 8.30 -11.60
CA LYS A 144 3.67 9.74 -11.63
C LYS A 144 4.69 10.18 -10.57
N PHE A 145 4.63 9.62 -9.36
CA PHE A 145 5.64 9.89 -8.34
C PHE A 145 7.03 9.39 -8.75
N SER A 146 7.12 8.22 -9.36
CA SER A 146 8.39 7.66 -9.85
C SER A 146 9.01 8.54 -10.93
N GLU A 147 8.19 9.13 -11.82
CA GLU A 147 8.64 10.09 -12.83
C GLU A 147 9.08 11.42 -12.22
N ASN A 148 8.33 11.93 -11.24
CA ASN A 148 8.61 13.21 -10.59
C ASN A 148 9.82 13.15 -9.66
N PHE A 149 10.11 12.00 -9.06
CA PHE A 149 11.16 11.85 -8.05
C PHE A 149 12.32 11.00 -8.56
N ASP A 150 13.35 11.68 -9.05
CA ASP A 150 14.66 11.05 -9.27
C ASP A 150 15.35 10.80 -7.92
N HIS A 151 15.50 9.52 -7.57
CA HIS A 151 16.13 9.09 -6.33
C HIS A 151 17.55 9.65 -6.14
N LYS A 152 18.34 9.78 -7.22
CA LYS A 152 19.73 10.28 -7.13
C LYS A 152 19.78 11.75 -6.74
N LYS A 153 18.78 12.53 -7.15
CA LYS A 153 18.69 13.98 -6.88
C LYS A 153 17.97 14.28 -5.57
N THR A 154 16.87 13.58 -5.31
CA THR A 154 15.97 13.90 -4.19
C THR A 154 16.26 13.10 -2.93
N GLY A 155 16.91 11.94 -3.05
CA GLY A 155 17.06 10.99 -1.95
C GLY A 155 15.77 10.22 -1.61
N ILE A 156 14.70 10.38 -2.40
CA ILE A 156 13.39 9.76 -2.18
C ILE A 156 13.13 8.76 -3.30
N LYS A 157 12.54 7.62 -2.95
CA LYS A 157 12.22 6.56 -3.90
C LYS A 157 10.79 6.09 -3.65
N PHE A 158 10.06 5.87 -4.73
CA PHE A 158 8.74 5.24 -4.71
C PHE A 158 8.83 3.80 -5.24
N PRO A 159 7.96 2.88 -4.79
CA PRO A 159 7.82 1.56 -5.39
C PRO A 159 7.55 1.64 -6.89
N ILE A 160 8.11 0.69 -7.65
CA ILE A 160 7.93 0.62 -9.10
C ILE A 160 6.78 -0.33 -9.39
N VAL A 161 5.77 0.18 -10.11
CA VAL A 161 4.59 -0.62 -10.50
C VAL A 161 4.96 -1.57 -11.64
N ILE A 162 4.78 -2.86 -11.40
CA ILE A 162 5.02 -3.94 -12.36
C ILE A 162 3.74 -4.24 -13.15
N GLY A 163 2.61 -4.30 -12.47
CA GLY A 163 1.31 -4.59 -13.07
C GLY A 163 0.17 -4.25 -12.13
N TYR A 164 -1.01 -3.95 -12.67
CA TYR A 164 -2.15 -3.56 -11.87
C TYR A 164 -3.48 -3.83 -12.60
N THR A 165 -4.53 -3.99 -11.81
CA THR A 165 -5.94 -4.11 -12.21
C THR A 165 -6.77 -3.24 -11.28
N LYS A 166 -8.10 -3.23 -11.43
CA LYS A 166 -9.00 -2.55 -10.47
C LYS A 166 -8.82 -3.06 -9.04
N ASN A 167 -8.57 -4.36 -8.89
CA ASN A 167 -8.62 -5.05 -7.59
C ASN A 167 -7.26 -5.57 -7.13
N ALA A 168 -6.18 -5.37 -7.89
CA ALA A 168 -4.84 -5.77 -7.47
C ALA A 168 -3.77 -4.83 -8.03
N ILE A 169 -2.72 -4.58 -7.27
CA ILE A 169 -1.49 -3.90 -7.71
C ILE A 169 -0.27 -4.71 -7.31
N ILE A 170 0.68 -4.81 -8.23
CA ILE A 170 1.98 -5.47 -8.07
C ILE A 170 3.06 -4.41 -8.24
N GLU A 171 3.90 -4.27 -7.22
CA GLU A 171 4.95 -3.26 -7.16
C GLU A 171 6.24 -3.83 -6.52
N THR A 172 7.35 -3.12 -6.62
CA THR A 172 8.59 -3.55 -5.95
C THR A 172 8.45 -3.44 -4.43
N PHE A 173 8.96 -4.45 -3.72
CA PHE A 173 9.02 -4.39 -2.27
C PHE A 173 10.18 -3.47 -1.86
N GLU A 174 9.89 -2.48 -1.01
CA GLU A 174 10.88 -1.54 -0.49
C GLU A 174 11.13 -1.83 0.99
N HIS A 175 12.39 -2.06 1.35
CA HIS A 175 12.81 -2.27 2.72
C HIS A 175 13.08 -0.95 3.43
N GLY A 176 12.71 -0.88 4.70
CA GLY A 176 13.08 0.22 5.57
C GLY A 176 12.42 0.13 6.93
N MET A 177 12.75 1.09 7.78
CA MET A 177 12.07 1.32 9.05
C MET A 177 11.02 2.41 8.89
N TYR A 178 9.84 2.22 9.47
CA TYR A 178 8.81 3.26 9.51
C TYR A 178 9.30 4.51 10.24
N ILE A 179 8.95 5.69 9.73
CA ILE A 179 9.37 6.97 10.32
C ILE A 179 8.83 7.18 11.73
N ASN A 180 7.71 6.55 12.11
CA ASN A 180 7.20 6.64 13.49
C ASN A 180 8.21 6.12 14.52
N ARG A 181 9.04 5.12 14.19
CA ARG A 181 10.12 4.60 15.05
C ARG A 181 11.27 5.58 15.30
N LEU A 182 11.33 6.69 14.57
CA LEU A 182 12.24 7.81 14.87
C LEU A 182 11.63 8.81 15.85
N VAL A 183 10.30 8.84 15.93
CA VAL A 183 9.53 9.79 16.74
C VAL A 183 9.15 9.17 18.07
N SER A 184 8.85 7.87 18.10
CA SER A 184 8.67 7.14 19.34
C SER A 184 10.01 7.02 20.07
N GLU A 185 10.04 7.50 21.31
CA GLU A 185 11.12 7.27 22.28
C GLU A 185 11.13 5.81 22.75
N GLU A 186 11.04 4.86 21.82
CA GLU A 186 11.23 3.45 22.15
C GLU A 186 12.71 3.27 22.52
N ASN A 187 12.93 2.90 23.78
CA ASN A 187 14.20 2.57 24.40
C ASN A 187 14.83 1.31 23.76
N ASP A 188 15.04 1.32 22.44
CA ASP A 188 15.90 0.35 21.77
C ASP A 188 17.31 0.98 21.67
N PRO A 189 18.27 0.54 22.51
CA PRO A 189 19.60 1.10 22.54
C PRO A 189 20.33 0.97 21.19
N GLN A 190 19.96 0.01 20.34
CA GLN A 190 20.56 -0.16 19.02
C GLN A 190 20.03 0.84 17.99
N LEU A 191 18.75 1.24 18.09
CA LEU A 191 18.19 2.33 17.27
C LEU A 191 18.69 3.69 17.75
N ALA A 192 18.74 3.94 19.06
CA ALA A 192 19.22 5.20 19.63
C ALA A 192 20.67 5.52 19.18
N ALA A 193 21.54 4.52 19.11
CA ALA A 193 22.92 4.68 18.61
C ALA A 193 23.00 5.05 17.12
N ARG A 194 22.00 4.67 16.30
CA ARG A 194 21.92 4.99 14.87
C ARG A 194 21.16 6.29 14.57
N GLN A 195 20.40 6.82 15.53
CA GLN A 195 19.53 7.98 15.37
C GLN A 195 20.12 9.26 15.99
N SER A 196 21.29 9.69 15.53
CA SER A 196 21.85 11.00 15.91
C SER A 196 20.84 12.14 15.61
N PRO A 197 20.78 13.22 16.42
CA PRO A 197 19.98 14.42 16.11
C PRO A 197 20.21 14.96 14.69
N ARG A 198 21.42 14.77 14.13
CA ARG A 198 21.74 15.12 12.74
C ARG A 198 20.94 14.31 11.72
N VAL A 199 20.71 13.02 11.96
CA VAL A 199 19.94 12.12 11.09
C VAL A 199 18.47 12.52 11.10
N ARG A 200 17.90 12.76 12.28
CA ARG A 200 16.51 13.24 12.44
C ARG A 200 16.29 14.55 11.69
N ARG A 201 17.21 15.52 11.86
CA ARG A 201 17.16 16.80 11.12
C ARG A 201 17.24 16.61 9.61
N ARG A 202 18.10 15.71 9.13
CA ARG A 202 18.22 15.41 7.69
C ARG A 202 16.92 14.83 7.12
N ILE A 203 16.30 13.88 7.82
CA ILE A 203 15.04 13.25 7.41
C ILE A 203 13.91 14.28 7.38
N ALA A 204 13.80 15.12 8.42
CA ALA A 204 12.82 16.21 8.45
C ALA A 204 13.00 17.19 7.28
N LEU A 205 14.25 17.57 6.97
CA LEU A 205 14.54 18.44 5.82
C LEU A 205 14.22 17.77 4.48
N LEU A 206 14.47 16.47 4.33
CA LEU A 206 14.10 15.71 3.14
C LEU A 206 12.57 15.66 2.99
N GLY A 207 11.83 15.34 4.05
CA GLY A 207 10.37 15.32 4.04
C GLY A 207 9.76 16.69 3.72
N ALA A 208 10.26 17.76 4.34
CA ALA A 208 9.81 19.12 4.06
C ALA A 208 10.07 19.51 2.58
N ARG A 209 11.26 19.22 2.05
CA ARG A 209 11.57 19.46 0.63
C ARG A 209 10.68 18.64 -0.31
N ALA A 210 10.40 17.39 0.03
CA ALA A 210 9.52 16.53 -0.73
C ALA A 210 8.10 17.12 -0.82
N LEU A 211 7.57 17.54 0.32
CA LEU A 211 6.24 18.14 0.40
C LEU A 211 6.16 19.43 -0.42
N LEU A 212 7.14 20.32 -0.26
CA LEU A 212 7.19 21.56 -1.03
C LEU A 212 7.33 21.30 -2.53
N LYS A 213 8.13 20.31 -2.94
CA LYS A 213 8.23 19.91 -4.35
C LYS A 213 6.89 19.38 -4.88
N MET A 214 6.22 18.50 -4.14
CA MET A 214 4.90 17.97 -4.51
C MET A 214 3.87 19.08 -4.74
N ILE A 215 3.85 20.09 -3.88
CA ILE A 215 2.90 21.20 -3.96
C ILE A 215 3.29 22.17 -5.07
N PHE A 216 4.50 22.72 -5.02
CA PHE A 216 4.87 23.89 -5.81
C PHE A 216 5.54 23.57 -7.15
N VAL A 217 6.11 22.37 -7.31
CA VAL A 217 6.80 21.97 -8.54
C VAL A 217 5.97 20.99 -9.33
N ASP A 218 5.49 19.94 -8.67
CA ASP A 218 4.83 18.82 -9.34
C ASP A 218 3.31 19.02 -9.49
N ASN A 219 2.74 19.96 -8.72
CA ASN A 219 1.30 20.15 -8.55
C ASN A 219 0.56 18.81 -8.36
N PHE A 220 1.16 17.91 -7.57
CA PHE A 220 0.70 16.55 -7.34
C PHE A 220 1.19 16.05 -5.99
N VAL A 221 0.24 15.79 -5.08
CA VAL A 221 0.51 15.55 -3.66
C VAL A 221 0.00 14.17 -3.26
N HIS A 222 0.73 13.50 -2.37
CA HIS A 222 0.43 12.13 -1.90
C HIS A 222 -0.89 12.00 -1.12
N GLY A 223 -1.56 13.10 -0.75
CA GLY A 223 -2.86 13.11 -0.07
C GLY A 223 -2.85 12.61 1.38
N ASP A 224 -1.99 11.64 1.70
CA ASP A 224 -1.81 11.05 3.02
C ASP A 224 -0.33 10.68 3.27
N LEU A 225 0.42 11.58 3.92
CA LEU A 225 1.81 11.35 4.35
C LEU A 225 1.88 10.84 5.79
N HIS A 226 0.96 9.97 6.18
CA HIS A 226 1.01 9.31 7.48
C HIS A 226 2.33 8.57 7.68
N PRO A 227 2.90 8.54 8.91
CA PRO A 227 4.12 7.80 9.22
C PRO A 227 4.15 6.32 8.78
N GLY A 228 2.98 5.69 8.65
CA GLY A 228 2.85 4.32 8.12
C GLY A 228 3.14 4.18 6.62
N ASN A 229 3.18 5.27 5.85
CA ASN A 229 3.47 5.25 4.40
C ASN A 229 4.93 5.64 4.10
N ILE A 230 5.74 5.94 5.12
CA ILE A 230 7.10 6.46 4.95
C ILE A 230 8.10 5.52 5.59
N LEU A 231 8.97 4.96 4.74
CA LEU A 231 10.07 4.08 5.12
C LEU A 231 11.42 4.80 4.98
N ILE A 232 12.36 4.46 5.86
CA ILE A 232 13.69 5.05 5.94
C ILE A 232 14.74 3.95 5.90
N ARG A 233 15.80 4.20 5.14
CA ARG A 233 16.90 3.27 4.87
C ARG A 233 18.26 3.97 4.99
#